data_AF-A0A520DAF5-F1
#
_entry.id   AF-A0A520DAF5-F1
#
_cell.length_a   1.000
_cell.length_b   1.000
_cell.length_c   1.000
_cell.angle_alpha   90.00
_cell.angle_beta   90.00
_cell.angle_gamma   90.00
#
_symmetry.space_group_name_H-M   'P 1'
#
loop_
_entity.id
_entity.type
_entity.pdbx_description
1 polymer ?
#
loop_
_entity_poly.entity_id
_entity_poly.type
_entity_poly.pdbx_seq_one_letter_code
_entity_poly.pdbx_strand_id
1 'polypeptide(L)'
;YKQAIVDGSSDDIVYSNLFTGVHGNYLAPSIVAAGMDPANLPQGDLKTMNFGGGEGSKSKAWKDIWGSGQGIGAIDEVTSAAAFIDRLKREYEAARRRLAL
;
A
#
# COMPACT_ATOMS: atom_id res chain seq x y z
N TYR A 1 8.59 -3.42 -1.77
CA TYR A 1 7.14 -3.65 -1.61
C TYR A 1 6.81 -4.64 -0.50
N LYS A 2 6.98 -5.97 -0.65
CA LYS A 2 6.53 -6.96 0.36
C LYS A 2 7.08 -6.71 1.77
N GLN A 3 8.38 -6.44 1.89
CA GLN A 3 8.97 -6.16 3.21
C GLN A 3 8.41 -4.87 3.82
N ALA A 4 8.20 -3.82 3.02
CA ALA A 4 7.56 -2.59 3.47
C ALA A 4 6.10 -2.78 3.90
N ILE A 5 5.43 -3.86 3.47
CA ILE A 5 4.13 -4.24 4.02
C ILE A 5 4.29 -4.82 5.42
N VAL A 6 5.24 -5.74 5.59
CA VAL A 6 5.51 -6.40 6.88
C VAL A 6 5.98 -5.40 7.94
N ASP A 7 6.84 -4.47 7.55
CA ASP A 7 7.40 -3.47 8.47
C ASP A 7 6.45 -2.29 8.74
N GLY A 8 5.39 -2.15 7.93
CA GLY A 8 4.51 -0.98 7.92
C GLY A 8 3.29 -1.10 8.82
N SER A 9 2.76 0.05 9.22
CA SER A 9 1.56 0.20 10.04
C SER A 9 0.49 1.02 9.32
N SER A 10 -0.69 1.17 9.94
CA SER A 10 -1.74 2.06 9.41
C SER A 10 -1.27 3.50 9.24
N ASP A 11 -0.31 3.95 10.05
CA ASP A 11 0.20 5.31 10.06
C ASP A 11 1.12 5.58 8.86
N ASP A 12 1.62 4.52 8.21
CA ASP A 12 2.43 4.60 7.00
C ASP A 12 1.57 4.70 5.72
N ILE A 13 0.24 4.77 5.85
CA ILE A 13 -0.68 4.89 4.72
C ILE A 13 -1.00 6.37 4.46
N VAL A 14 -0.60 6.83 3.27
CA VAL A 14 -0.82 8.18 2.79
C VAL A 14 -1.95 8.21 1.79
N TYR A 15 -2.97 9.02 2.08
CA TYR A 15 -4.09 9.27 1.17
C TYR A 15 -3.76 10.46 0.27
N SER A 16 -3.57 10.22 -1.03
CA SER A 16 -3.16 11.25 -1.98
C SER A 16 -3.80 11.02 -3.34
N ASN A 17 -4.04 12.08 -4.11
CA ASN A 17 -4.41 12.01 -5.52
C ASN A 17 -3.25 12.36 -6.45
N LEU A 18 -2.05 12.62 -5.93
CA LEU A 18 -0.91 13.11 -6.70
C LEU A 18 -0.52 12.16 -7.84
N PHE A 19 -0.51 10.86 -7.56
CA PHE A 19 0.11 9.88 -8.46
C PHE A 19 -0.82 9.44 -9.58
N THR A 20 -2.14 9.46 -9.35
CA THR A 20 -3.13 8.97 -10.31
C THR A 20 -4.23 9.98 -10.62
N GLY A 21 -4.16 11.21 -10.12
CA GLY A 21 -5.24 12.21 -10.26
C GLY A 21 -6.54 11.85 -9.50
N VAL A 22 -6.69 10.61 -9.03
CA VAL A 22 -7.78 10.11 -8.18
C VAL A 22 -7.18 9.74 -6.83
N HIS A 23 -7.91 9.99 -5.75
CA HIS A 23 -7.42 9.63 -4.43
C HIS A 23 -7.20 8.12 -4.28
N GLY A 24 -6.00 7.75 -3.89
CA GLY A 24 -5.58 6.39 -3.55
C GLY A 24 -4.83 6.35 -2.21
N ASN A 25 -4.68 5.14 -1.67
CA ASN A 25 -3.89 4.88 -0.48
C ASN A 25 -2.53 4.32 -0.88
N TYR A 26 -1.45 4.94 -0.40
CA TYR A 26 -0.07 4.63 -0.78
C TYR A 26 0.83 4.45 0.44
N LEU A 27 1.89 3.67 0.29
CA LEU A 27 2.89 3.46 1.34
C LEU A 27 3.86 4.63 1.41
N ALA A 28 3.93 5.30 2.56
CA ALA A 28 4.89 6.36 2.86
C ALA A 28 6.35 5.95 2.52
N PRO A 29 6.84 4.73 2.84
CA PRO A 29 8.18 4.31 2.45
C PRO A 29 8.46 4.38 0.94
N SER A 30 7.47 4.11 0.10
CA SER A 30 7.63 4.17 -1.36
C SER A 30 7.72 5.62 -1.87
N ILE A 31 7.00 6.53 -1.21
CA ILE A 31 7.00 7.97 -1.49
C ILE A 31 8.34 8.59 -1.09
N VAL A 32 8.85 8.22 0.09
CA VAL A 32 10.18 8.62 0.57
C VAL A 32 11.27 8.09 -0.36
N ALA A 33 11.18 6.83 -0.78
CA ALA A 33 12.15 6.23 -1.72
C ALA A 33 12.15 6.94 -3.09
N ALA A 34 11.02 7.53 -3.49
CA ALA A 34 10.90 8.35 -4.70
C ALA A 34 11.34 9.82 -4.48
N GLY A 35 11.86 10.17 -3.30
CA GLY A 35 12.42 11.49 -2.98
C GLY A 35 11.37 12.55 -2.65
N MET A 36 10.16 12.14 -2.23
CA MET A 36 9.07 13.03 -1.85
C MET A 36 8.79 12.95 -0.35
N ASP A 37 8.22 14.02 0.20
CA ASP A 37 7.76 14.07 1.58
C ASP A 37 6.29 13.60 1.68
N PRO A 38 6.01 12.45 2.32
CA PRO A 38 4.64 11.94 2.46
C PRO A 38 3.72 12.87 3.28
N ALA A 39 4.27 13.72 4.16
CA ALA A 39 3.49 14.66 4.97
C ALA A 39 3.11 15.94 4.23
N ASN A 40 3.79 16.24 3.11
CA ASN A 40 3.67 17.51 2.38
C ASN A 40 3.53 17.28 0.87
N LEU A 41 2.67 16.34 0.48
CA LEU A 41 2.43 16.07 -0.94
C LEU A 41 1.55 17.15 -1.57
N PRO A 42 1.90 17.65 -2.78
CA PRO A 42 1.00 18.51 -3.54
C PRO A 42 -0.26 17.75 -3.96
N GLN A 43 -1.34 18.49 -4.21
CA GLN A 43 -2.53 17.92 -4.85
C GLN A 43 -2.25 17.59 -6.31
N GLY A 44 -2.65 16.40 -6.74
CA GLY A 44 -2.71 16.04 -8.14
C GLY A 44 -3.89 16.69 -8.86
N ASP A 45 -3.75 16.89 -10.17
CA ASP A 45 -4.83 17.28 -11.06
C ASP A 45 -4.97 16.21 -12.15
N LEU A 46 -6.19 15.73 -12.41
CA LEU A 46 -6.52 14.83 -13.51
C LEU A 46 -5.99 15.34 -14.86
N LYS A 47 -5.89 16.67 -15.06
CA LYS A 47 -5.35 17.29 -16.28
C LYS A 47 -3.84 17.14 -16.43
N THR A 48 -3.13 16.88 -15.33
CA THR A 48 -1.67 16.67 -15.31
C THR A 48 -1.28 15.20 -15.36
N MET A 49 -2.28 14.30 -15.44
CA MET A 49 -2.09 12.86 -15.46
C MET A 49 -1.47 12.41 -16.79
N ASN A 50 -0.15 12.28 -16.82
CA ASN A 50 0.58 11.82 -17.98
C ASN A 50 0.91 10.31 -17.86
N PHE A 51 0.10 9.47 -18.51
CA PHE A 51 0.40 8.05 -18.71
C PHE A 51 1.54 7.83 -19.74
N GLY A 52 1.99 8.88 -20.42
CA GLY A 52 3.04 8.84 -21.44
C GLY A 52 4.42 8.67 -20.84
N GLY A 53 4.99 7.48 -20.98
CA GLY A 53 6.37 7.16 -20.65
C GLY A 53 7.39 7.78 -21.61
N GLY A 54 7.54 9.11 -21.58
CA GLY A 54 8.62 9.82 -22.27
C GLY A 54 9.93 9.79 -21.48
N GLU A 55 11.05 9.67 -22.19
CA GLU A 55 12.42 9.78 -21.68
C GLU A 55 12.60 11.09 -20.89
N GLY A 56 12.61 11.01 -19.56
CA GLY A 56 12.69 12.17 -18.66
C GLY A 56 11.63 12.22 -17.56
N SER A 57 10.63 11.33 -17.60
CA SER A 57 9.65 11.17 -16.51
C SER A 57 10.33 10.58 -15.26
N LYS A 58 10.55 11.43 -14.26
CA LYS A 58 11.08 11.09 -12.93
C LYS A 58 10.16 10.08 -12.25
N SER A 59 10.67 8.86 -12.07
CA SER A 59 9.96 7.68 -11.54
C SER A 59 8.75 7.30 -12.40
N LYS A 60 8.67 6.03 -12.82
CA LYS A 60 7.39 5.55 -13.32
C LYS A 60 6.52 5.44 -12.07
N ALA A 61 5.70 6.46 -11.79
CA ALA A 61 4.92 6.55 -10.56
C ALA A 61 4.19 5.25 -10.20
N TRP A 62 3.75 4.47 -11.21
CA TRP A 62 3.13 3.16 -11.02
C TRP A 62 4.06 2.03 -10.58
N LYS A 63 5.36 2.11 -10.88
CA LYS A 63 6.36 1.10 -10.50
C LYS A 63 6.94 1.39 -9.11
N ASP A 64 7.15 2.66 -8.82
CA ASP A 64 7.93 3.12 -7.67
C ASP A 64 7.05 3.56 -6.48
N ILE A 65 5.79 3.93 -6.72
CA ILE A 65 4.81 4.25 -5.68
C ILE A 65 3.89 3.06 -5.46
N TRP A 66 3.85 2.56 -4.22
CA TRP A 66 3.15 1.32 -3.89
C TRP A 66 1.83 1.58 -3.18
N GLY A 67 0.74 1.02 -3.71
CA GLY A 67 -0.56 1.05 -3.05
C GLY A 67 -0.62 0.08 -1.86
N SER A 68 -1.29 0.49 -0.78
CA SER A 68 -1.62 -0.39 0.36
C SER A 68 -2.80 0.19 1.14
N GLY A 69 -3.49 -0.64 1.92
CA GLY A 69 -4.62 -0.22 2.77
C GLY A 69 -4.27 -0.18 4.25
N GLN A 70 -5.13 0.42 5.07
CA GLN A 70 -4.93 0.58 6.52
C GLN A 70 -4.91 -0.74 7.30
N GLY A 71 -5.39 -1.83 6.70
CA GLY A 71 -5.30 -3.20 7.27
C GLY A 71 -3.90 -3.81 7.23
N ILE A 72 -2.89 -3.06 6.79
CA ILE A 72 -1.50 -3.54 6.62
C ILE A 72 -0.89 -4.12 7.90
N GLY A 73 -1.24 -3.60 9.08
CA GLY A 73 -0.69 -4.04 10.36
C GLY A 73 -1.08 -5.47 10.77
N ALA A 74 -1.99 -6.12 10.04
CA ALA A 74 -2.30 -7.55 10.24
C ALA A 74 -1.33 -8.49 9.49
N ILE A 75 -0.43 -7.94 8.66
CA ILE A 75 0.53 -8.71 7.85
C ILE A 75 1.90 -8.65 8.50
N ASP A 76 2.33 -9.76 9.08
CA ASP A 76 3.54 -9.88 9.89
C ASP A 76 4.65 -10.70 9.23
N GLU A 77 4.37 -11.35 8.10
CA GLU A 77 5.33 -12.20 7.41
C GLU A 77 5.12 -12.25 5.90
N VAL A 78 6.20 -12.58 5.18
CA VAL A 78 6.12 -12.99 3.78
C VAL A 78 6.03 -14.50 3.71
N THR A 79 4.84 -15.01 3.43
CA THR A 79 4.58 -16.46 3.32
C THR A 79 3.92 -16.82 1.99
N SER A 80 3.71 -18.12 1.76
CA SER A 80 2.99 -18.61 0.58
C SER A 80 1.49 -18.34 0.70
N ALA A 81 0.81 -18.19 -0.44
CA ALA A 81 -0.64 -18.00 -0.45
C ALA A 81 -1.38 -19.17 0.25
N ALA A 82 -0.94 -20.41 0.01
CA ALA A 82 -1.52 -21.59 0.65
C ALA A 82 -1.40 -21.53 2.18
N ALA A 83 -0.20 -21.26 2.70
CA ALA A 83 0.03 -21.15 4.15
C ALA A 83 -0.81 -20.02 4.78
N PHE A 84 -0.92 -18.87 4.09
CA PHE A 84 -1.72 -17.74 4.56
C PHE A 84 -3.22 -18.06 4.58
N ILE A 85 -3.76 -18.67 3.53
CA ILE A 85 -5.18 -19.07 3.45
C ILE A 85 -5.49 -20.10 4.55
N ASP A 86 -4.60 -21.08 4.76
CA ASP A 86 -4.77 -22.07 5.82
C ASP A 86 -4.74 -21.44 7.21
N ARG A 87 -3.89 -20.42 7.42
CA ARG A 87 -3.85 -19.63 8.66
C ARG A 87 -5.19 -18.91 8.90
N LEU A 88 -5.67 -18.17 7.92
CA LEU A 88 -6.95 -17.45 8.00
C LEU A 88 -8.13 -18.39 8.32
N LYS A 89 -8.17 -19.57 7.67
CA LYS A 89 -9.20 -20.58 7.94
C LYS A 89 -9.16 -21.05 9.40
N ARG A 90 -7.96 -21.37 9.92
CA ARG A 90 -7.80 -21.81 11.32
C ARG A 90 -8.20 -20.73 12.32
N GLU A 91 -7.78 -19.49 12.09
CA GLU A 91 -8.08 -18.34 12.96
C GLU A 91 -9.58 -18.01 12.99
N TYR A 92 -10.24 -18.04 11.83
CA TYR A 92 -11.68 -17.86 11.73
C TYR A 92 -12.46 -18.92 12.53
N GLU A 93 -12.14 -20.20 12.35
CA GLU A 93 -12.79 -21.29 13.10
C GLU A 93 -12.53 -21.18 14.62
N ALA A 94 -11.34 -20.74 15.02
CA ALA A 94 -11.03 -20.48 16.43
C ALA A 94 -11.85 -19.31 16.99
N ALA A 95 -12.03 -18.23 16.21
CA ALA A 95 -12.87 -17.09 16.60
C ALA A 95 -14.33 -17.49 16.75
N ARG A 96 -14.89 -18.29 15.83
CA ARG A 96 -16.26 -18.82 15.92
C ARG A 96 -16.48 -19.63 17.19
N ARG A 97 -15.58 -20.58 17.48
CA ARG A 97 -15.63 -21.37 18.73
C ARG A 97 -15.62 -20.49 19.98
N ARG A 98 -14.80 -19.42 19.99
CA ARG A 98 -14.74 -18.47 21.12
C ARG A 98 -16.05 -17.71 21.31
N LEU A 99 -16.75 -17.39 20.22
CA LEU A 99 -18.04 -16.70 20.23
C LEU A 99 -19.24 -17.65 20.42
N ALA A 100 -19.02 -18.96 20.58
CA ALA A 100 -20.05 -19.99 20.61
C ALA A 100 -20.98 -19.97 19.37
N LEU A 101 -20.40 -19.71 18.19
CA LEU A 101 -21.04 -19.72 16.86
C LEU A 101 -20.67 -20.95 16.03
#